data_AF-A0A1G2DG94-F1
#
_entry.id   AF-A0A1G2DG94-F1
#
_cell.length_a   1.000
_cell.length_b   1.000
_cell.length_c   1.000
_cell.angle_alpha   90.00
_cell.angle_beta   90.00
_cell.angle_gamma   90.00
#
_symmetry.space_group_name_H-M   'P 1'
#
loop_
_entity.id
_entity.type
_entity.pdbx_description
1 polymer ?
#
loop_
_entity_poly.entity_id
_entity_poly.type
_entity_poly.pdbx_seq_one_letter_code
_entity_poly.pdbx_strand_id
1 'polypeptide(L)'
;MQSKMRGESELSLLAYLIVFVIVLIIEFGFGMMVSEKSAIEAARVNGFGDIKVTDKAIVFMSWRGCSSADDARFTVEATNSRGERVEFYVCVSWLFKGSTIRTK
;
A
#
# COMPACT_ATOMS: atom_id res chain seq x y z
N MET A 1 -44.39 -0.05 18.08
CA MET A 1 -43.51 -1.12 17.55
C MET A 1 -42.58 -0.61 16.43
N GLN A 2 -43.02 0.29 15.54
CA GLN A 2 -42.15 0.91 14.51
C GLN A 2 -41.04 1.83 15.05
N SER A 3 -41.24 2.54 16.18
CA SER A 3 -40.21 3.41 16.77
C SER A 3 -39.03 2.65 17.37
N LYS A 4 -39.27 1.44 17.88
CA LYS A 4 -38.23 0.56 18.45
C LYS A 4 -37.33 -0.04 17.37
N MET A 5 -37.90 -0.41 16.22
CA MET A 5 -37.12 -0.91 15.07
C MET A 5 -36.24 0.16 14.42
N ARG A 6 -36.65 1.44 14.46
CA ARG A 6 -35.86 2.55 13.90
C ARG A 6 -34.58 2.82 14.69
N GLY A 7 -34.64 2.78 16.02
CA GLY A 7 -33.47 2.97 16.89
C GLY A 7 -32.41 1.87 16.74
N GLU A 8 -32.81 0.61 16.53
CA GLU A 8 -31.89 -0.51 16.29
C GLU A 8 -31.22 -0.43 14.92
N SER A 9 -31.94 0.06 13.89
CA SER A 9 -31.37 0.30 12.56
C SER A 9 -30.38 1.47 12.51
N GLU A 10 -30.61 2.53 13.28
CA GLU A 10 -29.70 3.69 13.33
C GLU A 10 -28.45 3.37 14.16
N LEU A 11 -28.59 2.63 15.27
CA LEU A 11 -27.45 2.17 16.08
C LEU A 11 -26.53 1.22 15.31
N SER A 12 -27.10 0.29 14.54
CA SER A 12 -26.32 -0.61 13.69
C SER A 12 -25.61 0.12 12.56
N LEU A 13 -26.28 1.08 11.90
CA LEU A 13 -25.66 1.89 10.84
C LEU A 13 -24.49 2.73 11.37
N LEU A 14 -24.63 3.33 12.56
CA LEU A 14 -23.53 4.03 13.23
C LEU A 14 -22.37 3.08 13.57
N ALA A 15 -22.66 1.87 14.07
CA ALA A 15 -21.63 0.87 14.35
C ALA A 15 -20.86 0.47 13.08
N TYR A 16 -21.56 0.24 11.97
CA TYR A 16 -20.92 -0.05 10.68
C TYR A 16 -20.04 1.10 10.18
N LEU A 17 -20.51 2.35 10.31
CA LEU A 17 -19.72 3.53 9.96
C LEU A 17 -18.45 3.65 10.81
N ILE A 18 -18.54 3.39 12.11
CA ILE A 18 -17.36 3.43 13.01
C ILE A 18 -16.35 2.35 12.60
N VAL A 19 -16.79 1.11 12.37
CA VAL A 19 -15.91 0.03 11.93
C VAL A 19 -15.24 0.38 10.60
N PHE A 20 -16.01 0.93 9.64
CA PHE A 20 -15.49 1.37 8.36
C PHE A 20 -14.40 2.44 8.51
N VAL A 21 -14.61 3.45 9.36
CA VAL A 21 -13.61 4.49 9.63
C VAL A 21 -12.36 3.92 10.29
N ILE A 22 -12.50 2.96 11.22
CA ILE A 22 -11.36 2.29 11.86
C ILE A 22 -10.53 1.53 10.82
N VAL A 23 -11.18 0.78 9.93
CA VAL A 23 -10.50 0.05 8.86
C VAL A 23 -9.71 1.01 7.97
N LEU A 24 -10.29 2.16 7.59
CA LEU A 24 -9.58 3.17 6.82
C LEU A 24 -8.36 3.69 7.61
N ILE A 25 -8.50 4.06 8.88
CA ILE A 25 -7.38 4.56 9.69
C ILE A 25 -6.24 3.53 9.75
N ILE A 26 -6.56 2.23 9.86
CA ILE A 26 -5.57 1.16 9.90
C ILE A 26 -4.83 1.04 8.55
N GLU A 27 -5.55 0.98 7.43
CA GLU A 27 -4.93 0.89 6.10
C GLU A 27 -4.04 2.09 5.81
N PHE A 28 -4.52 3.31 6.08
CA PHE A 28 -3.74 4.53 5.93
C PHE A 28 -2.53 4.57 6.87
N GLY A 29 -2.74 4.14 8.13
CA GLY A 29 -1.72 4.13 9.17
C GLY A 29 -0.51 3.28 8.78
N PHE A 30 -0.74 2.03 8.37
CA PHE A 30 0.33 1.13 7.95
C PHE A 30 1.03 1.60 6.67
N GLY A 31 0.29 2.07 5.67
CA GLY A 31 0.88 2.57 4.43
C GLY A 31 1.77 3.81 4.63
N MET A 32 1.36 4.76 5.48
CA MET A 32 2.19 5.92 5.83
C MET A 32 3.50 5.51 6.49
N MET A 33 3.40 4.51 7.35
CA MET A 33 4.48 3.95 8.11
C MET A 33 5.55 3.34 7.18
N VAL A 34 5.19 2.64 6.09
CA VAL A 34 6.18 2.02 5.17
C VAL A 34 7.23 3.03 4.66
N SER A 35 8.51 2.74 4.93
CA SER A 35 9.64 3.57 4.50
C SER A 35 10.10 3.24 3.08
N GLU A 36 10.53 4.28 2.36
CA GLU A 36 11.22 4.16 1.06
C GLU A 36 12.45 3.25 1.11
N LYS A 37 13.11 3.15 2.28
CA LYS A 37 14.27 2.29 2.47
C LYS A 37 13.98 0.83 2.09
N SER A 38 12.78 0.34 2.38
CA SER A 38 12.37 -1.02 2.03
C SER A 38 12.25 -1.21 0.51
N ALA A 39 11.83 -0.17 -0.22
CA ALA A 39 11.76 -0.22 -1.68
C ALA A 39 13.15 -0.14 -2.32
N ILE A 40 14.01 0.74 -1.80
CA ILE A 40 15.39 0.88 -2.24
C ILE A 40 16.17 -0.42 -1.99
N GLU A 41 16.02 -1.01 -0.80
CA GLU A 41 16.69 -2.26 -0.46
C GLU A 41 16.20 -3.41 -1.34
N ALA A 42 14.90 -3.50 -1.60
CA ALA A 42 14.36 -4.50 -2.52
C ALA A 42 14.94 -4.34 -3.94
N ALA A 43 15.01 -3.13 -4.46
CA ALA A 43 15.64 -2.85 -5.75
C ALA A 43 17.13 -3.22 -5.75
N ARG A 44 17.86 -2.86 -4.69
CA ARG A 44 19.29 -3.16 -4.55
C ARG A 44 19.56 -4.66 -4.52
N VAL A 45 18.79 -5.43 -3.76
CA VAL A 45 18.92 -6.89 -3.67
C VAL A 45 18.63 -7.57 -5.02
N ASN A 46 17.80 -6.96 -5.85
CA ASN A 46 17.51 -7.42 -7.22
C ASN A 46 18.54 -6.93 -8.27
N GLY A 47 19.64 -6.30 -7.85
CA GLY A 47 20.76 -5.93 -8.73
C GLY A 47 20.58 -4.61 -9.48
N PHE A 48 19.63 -3.76 -9.06
CA PHE A 48 19.50 -2.42 -9.61
C PHE A 48 20.48 -1.44 -8.95
N GLY A 49 21.02 -0.50 -9.75
CA GLY A 49 21.87 0.62 -9.32
C GLY A 49 21.16 1.97 -9.45
N ASP A 50 21.76 3.05 -8.94
CA ASP A 50 21.26 4.43 -9.04
C ASP A 50 19.74 4.59 -8.74
N ILE A 51 19.33 4.01 -7.63
CA ILE A 51 17.92 3.84 -7.26
C ILE A 51 17.34 5.15 -6.73
N LYS A 52 16.20 5.56 -7.27
CA LYS A 52 15.44 6.74 -6.85
C LYS A 52 13.97 6.41 -6.74
N VAL A 53 13.36 6.69 -5.59
CA VAL A 53 11.91 6.65 -5.44
C VAL A 53 11.33 7.95 -5.99
N THR A 54 10.33 7.85 -6.87
CA THR A 54 9.69 9.00 -7.53
C THR A 54 8.26 9.23 -7.05
N ASP A 55 7.58 8.20 -6.56
CA ASP A 55 6.20 8.28 -6.09
C ASP A 55 5.91 7.23 -5.01
N LYS A 56 4.96 7.54 -4.11
CA LYS A 56 4.46 6.64 -3.06
C LYS A 56 2.93 6.65 -3.07
N ALA A 57 2.36 5.46 -3.19
CA ALA A 57 0.93 5.20 -3.13
C ALA A 57 0.60 4.29 -1.94
N ILE A 58 -0.42 4.64 -1.14
CA ILE A 58 -0.80 3.91 0.09
C ILE A 58 -2.28 3.51 0.15
N VAL A 59 -3.06 3.83 -0.89
CA VAL A 59 -4.48 3.47 -0.99
C VAL A 59 -4.77 2.69 -2.26
N PHE A 60 -5.77 1.81 -2.21
CA PHE A 60 -6.24 1.02 -3.34
C PHE A 60 -5.12 0.22 -4.03
N MET A 61 -4.30 -0.48 -3.25
CA MET A 61 -3.15 -1.25 -3.77
C MET A 61 -3.53 -2.25 -4.87
N SER A 62 -4.68 -2.92 -4.73
CA SER A 62 -5.19 -3.86 -5.74
C SER A 62 -5.41 -3.22 -7.11
N TRP A 63 -5.86 -1.95 -7.16
CA TRP A 63 -6.06 -1.23 -8.43
C TRP A 63 -4.76 -0.66 -8.99
N ARG A 64 -3.71 -0.60 -8.18
CA ARG A 64 -2.38 -0.11 -8.55
C ARG A 64 -1.41 -1.22 -8.93
N GLY A 65 -1.93 -2.42 -9.17
CA GLY A 65 -1.15 -3.58 -9.57
C GLY A 65 -0.36 -4.22 -8.44
N CYS A 66 -0.70 -3.96 -7.17
CA CYS A 66 -0.18 -4.66 -5.99
C CYS A 66 -1.26 -5.60 -5.42
N SER A 67 -0.91 -6.41 -4.42
CA SER A 67 -1.90 -7.22 -3.68
C SER A 67 -2.72 -6.33 -2.75
N SER A 68 -3.92 -6.79 -2.36
CA SER A 68 -4.69 -6.17 -1.28
C SER A 68 -3.98 -6.24 0.08
N ALA A 69 -3.02 -7.16 0.24
CA ALA A 69 -2.23 -7.30 1.45
C ALA A 69 -0.94 -6.44 1.45
N ASP A 70 -0.73 -5.61 0.42
CA ASP A 70 0.39 -4.65 0.42
C ASP A 70 -0.06 -3.34 1.08
N ASP A 71 0.85 -2.71 1.82
CA ASP A 71 0.57 -1.45 2.55
C ASP A 71 0.97 -0.22 1.72
N ALA A 72 1.95 -0.37 0.83
CA ALA A 72 2.40 0.71 -0.04
C ALA A 72 2.93 0.20 -1.40
N ARG A 73 2.80 1.04 -2.41
CA ARG A 73 3.47 0.89 -3.70
C ARG A 73 4.38 2.09 -3.92
N PHE A 74 5.65 1.83 -4.18
CA PHE A 74 6.60 2.84 -4.60
C PHE A 74 6.84 2.76 -6.10
N THR A 75 6.90 3.91 -6.77
CA THR A 75 7.45 3.99 -8.12
C THR A 75 8.94 4.27 -8.00
N VAL A 76 9.75 3.45 -8.66
CA VAL A 76 11.20 3.48 -8.54
C VAL A 76 11.81 3.58 -9.92
N GLU A 77 12.71 4.55 -10.09
CA GLU A 77 13.61 4.63 -11.22
C GLU A 77 14.98 4.09 -10.80
N ALA A 78 15.56 3.21 -11.61
CA ALA A 78 16.88 2.67 -11.35
C ALA A 78 17.63 2.30 -12.64
N THR A 79 18.92 2.00 -12.52
CA THR A 79 19.76 1.49 -13.59
C THR A 79 19.77 -0.04 -13.52
N ASN A 80 19.42 -0.73 -14.60
CA ASN A 80 19.43 -2.19 -14.67
C ASN A 80 20.85 -2.75 -14.98
N SER A 81 20.99 -4.08 -15.01
CA SER A 81 22.27 -4.74 -15.33
C SER A 81 22.79 -4.49 -16.75
N ARG A 82 21.96 -3.93 -17.63
CA ARG A 82 22.33 -3.51 -19.00
C ARG A 82 22.78 -2.05 -19.06
N GLY A 83 22.80 -1.34 -17.94
CA GLY A 83 23.12 0.10 -17.89
C GLY A 83 21.99 1.01 -18.37
N GLU A 84 20.77 0.47 -18.53
CA GLU A 84 19.61 1.24 -18.99
C GLU A 84 18.81 1.77 -17.79
N ARG A 85 18.29 2.99 -17.91
CA ARG A 85 17.34 3.56 -16.95
C ARG A 85 15.97 2.92 -17.14
N VAL A 86 15.43 2.34 -16.07
CA VAL A 86 14.13 1.69 -16.05
C VAL A 86 13.27 2.22 -14.91
N GLU A 87 11.95 2.20 -15.12
CA GLU A 87 10.97 2.51 -14.09
C GLU A 87 10.14 1.27 -13.78
N PHE A 88 9.92 0.98 -12.49
CA PHE A 88 9.12 -0.14 -12.03
C PHE A 88 8.42 0.16 -10.70
N TYR A 89 7.52 -0.72 -10.32
CA TYR A 89 6.80 -0.65 -9.05
C TYR A 89 7.41 -1.59 -8.02
N VAL A 90 7.49 -1.12 -6.78
CA VAL A 90 7.84 -1.95 -5.64
C VAL A 90 6.66 -1.94 -4.66
N CYS A 91 5.97 -3.08 -4.57
CA CYS A 91 4.92 -3.31 -3.58
C CYS A 91 5.58 -3.74 -2.27
N VAL A 92 5.28 -3.04 -1.17
CA VAL A 92 5.91 -3.24 0.13
C VAL A 92 4.82 -3.34 1.20
N SER A 93 5.05 -4.21 2.19
CA SER A 93 4.25 -4.29 3.41
C SER A 93 5.11 -3.96 4.61
N TRP A 94 4.50 -3.46 5.68
CA TRP A 94 5.20 -2.94 6.86
C TRP A 94 5.76 -4.05 7.77
N LEU A 95 5.06 -5.19 7.94
CA LEU A 95 5.44 -6.19 8.97
C LEU A 95 5.49 -7.66 8.49
N PHE A 96 4.52 -8.12 7.69
CA PHE A 96 4.33 -9.57 7.48
C PHE A 96 4.64 -10.10 6.08
N LYS A 97 4.89 -9.21 5.11
CA LYS A 97 5.04 -9.60 3.71
C LYS A 97 6.24 -8.91 3.07
N GLY A 98 7.05 -9.71 2.36
CA GLY A 98 8.24 -9.24 1.66
C GLY A 98 7.91 -8.32 0.47
N SER A 99 8.87 -7.49 0.09
CA SER A 99 8.72 -6.57 -1.04
C SER A 99 8.72 -7.33 -2.37
N THR A 100 7.84 -6.92 -3.30
CA THR A 100 7.77 -7.48 -4.66
C THR A 100 8.00 -6.40 -5.70
N ILE A 101 8.86 -6.66 -6.69
CA ILE A 101 9.08 -5.79 -7.84
C ILE A 101 8.15 -6.20 -8.97
N ARG A 102 7.51 -5.23 -9.61
CA ARG A 102 6.66 -5.42 -10.79
C ARG A 102 7.02 -4.41 -11.87
N THR A 103 7.08 -4.87 -13.11
CA THR A 103 7.23 -3.99 -14.26
C THR A 103 6.00 -3.09 -14.39
N LYS A 104 6.24 -1.84 -14.78
CA LYS A 104 5.19 -0.91 -15.17
C LYS A 104 4.59 -1.29 -16.52
#